data_AF-A0A9D1C3X9-F1
#
_entry.id   AF-A0A9D1C3X9-F1
#
_cell.length_a   1.000
_cell.length_b   1.000
_cell.length_c   1.000
_cell.angle_alpha   90.00
_cell.angle_beta   90.00
_cell.angle_gamma   90.00
#
_symmetry.space_group_name_H-M   'P 1'
#
loop_
_entity.id
_entity.type
_entity.pdbx_description
1 polymer ?
#
loop_
_entity_poly.entity_id
_entity_poly.type
_entity_poly.pdbx_seq_one_letter_code
_entity_poly.pdbx_strand_id
1 'polypeptide(L)'
;MSFHSIAIDGPAGAGKSTIAKTVSSHLSYIYVDTGAMYRATALFILRNNIDPDDEKSISEVYDKIDIKLDYIDKEQQIYLNEENVSEII
;
A
#
# COMPACT_ATOMS: atom_id res chain seq x y z
N MET A 1 10.75 -0.67 -25.60
CA MET A 1 10.15 0.44 -24.81
C MET A 1 10.93 0.57 -23.52
N SER A 2 11.26 1.79 -23.11
CA SER A 2 11.89 2.05 -21.81
C SER A 2 10.78 2.41 -20.81
N PHE A 3 10.75 1.73 -19.67
CA PHE A 3 9.87 2.08 -18.55
C PHE A 3 10.69 2.87 -17.54
N HIS A 4 10.11 3.95 -17.03
CA HIS A 4 10.75 4.81 -16.04
C HIS A 4 9.97 4.74 -14.72
N SER A 5 10.69 4.61 -13.61
CA SER A 5 10.15 4.63 -12.26
C SER A 5 10.78 5.78 -11.47
N ILE A 6 9.97 6.46 -10.67
CA ILE A 6 10.42 7.57 -9.81
C ILE A 6 10.11 7.17 -8.37
N ALA A 7 11.15 7.07 -7.54
CA ALA A 7 11.02 6.88 -6.09
C ALA A 7 11.01 8.25 -5.38
N ILE A 8 10.17 8.39 -4.35
CA ILE A 8 10.06 9.62 -3.55
C ILE A 8 10.11 9.22 -2.07
N ASP A 9 11.27 9.45 -1.45
CA ASP A 9 11.57 9.02 -0.08
C ASP A 9 11.79 10.20 0.88
N GLY A 10 11.68 9.93 2.19
CA GLY A 10 11.80 10.92 3.25
C GLY A 10 10.98 10.56 4.50
N PRO A 11 11.11 11.31 5.60
CA PRO A 11 10.47 10.98 6.87
C PRO A 11 8.94 11.12 6.83
N ALA A 12 8.26 10.56 7.84
CA ALA A 12 6.82 10.75 8.03
C ALA A 12 6.48 12.25 8.14
N GLY A 13 5.34 12.66 7.60
CA GLY A 13 4.92 14.08 7.61
C GLY A 13 5.61 15.00 6.59
N ALA A 14 6.59 14.52 5.81
CA ALA A 14 7.29 15.33 4.81
C ALA A 14 6.48 15.67 3.53
N GLY A 15 5.21 15.25 3.45
CA GLY A 15 4.35 15.53 2.29
C GLY A 15 4.59 14.64 1.06
N LYS A 16 5.33 13.53 1.20
CA LYS A 16 5.70 12.62 0.10
C LYS A 16 4.51 12.14 -0.74
N SER A 17 3.48 11.60 -0.09
CA SER A 17 2.29 11.08 -0.79
C SER A 17 1.57 12.18 -1.56
N THR A 18 1.49 13.40 -1.00
CA THR A 18 0.89 14.56 -1.69
C THR A 18 1.69 14.94 -2.94
N ILE A 19 3.01 15.01 -2.83
CA ILE A 19 3.91 15.33 -3.95
C ILE A 19 3.85 14.21 -5.00
N ALA A 20 3.90 12.95 -4.59
CA ALA A 20 3.87 11.79 -5.47
C ALA A 20 2.55 11.70 -6.26
N LYS A 21 1.40 11.92 -5.60
CA LYS A 21 0.09 12.02 -6.25
C LYS A 21 0.04 13.17 -7.27
N THR A 22 0.61 14.32 -6.90
CA THR A 22 0.63 15.49 -7.78
C THR A 22 1.50 15.24 -9.02
N VAL A 23 2.75 14.78 -8.82
CA VAL A 23 3.70 14.55 -9.91
C VAL A 23 3.23 13.44 -10.85
N SER A 24 2.71 12.34 -10.30
CA SER A 24 2.17 11.24 -11.11
C SER A 24 1.01 11.70 -12.01
N SER A 25 0.10 12.52 -11.48
CA SER A 25 -0.98 13.11 -12.30
C SER A 25 -0.46 14.01 -13.42
N HIS A 26 0.60 14.79 -13.20
CA HIS A 26 1.17 15.67 -14.23
C HIS A 26 1.93 14.89 -15.31
N LEU A 27 2.61 13.82 -14.91
CA LEU A 27 3.42 13.00 -15.82
C LEU A 27 2.63 11.85 -16.47
N SER A 28 1.37 11.64 -16.08
CA SER A 28 0.56 10.48 -16.46
C SER A 28 1.20 9.14 -16.02
N TYR A 29 1.76 9.12 -14.81
CA TYR A 29 2.32 7.92 -14.19
C TYR A 29 1.29 7.28 -13.26
N ILE A 30 1.42 5.97 -13.06
CA ILE A 30 0.72 5.27 -11.99
C ILE A 30 1.38 5.67 -10.67
N TYR A 31 0.59 6.16 -9.70
CA TYR A 31 1.04 6.34 -8.32
C TYR A 31 0.96 5.01 -7.57
N VAL A 32 1.94 4.73 -6.71
CA VAL A 32 1.99 3.52 -5.90
C VAL A 32 2.28 3.92 -4.46
N ASP A 33 1.29 3.82 -3.59
CA ASP A 33 1.46 4.02 -2.14
C ASP A 33 1.91 2.72 -1.46
N THR A 34 3.22 2.50 -1.39
CA THR A 34 3.79 1.34 -0.68
C THR A 34 3.46 1.36 0.81
N GLY A 35 3.33 2.55 1.41
CA GLY A 35 2.95 2.69 2.81
C GLY A 35 1.56 2.11 3.10
N ALA A 36 0.60 2.34 2.21
CA ALA A 36 -0.75 1.76 2.33
C ALA A 36 -0.73 0.23 2.18
N MET A 37 0.13 -0.32 1.32
CA MET A 37 0.32 -1.77 1.21
C MET A 37 0.83 -2.38 2.53
N TYR A 38 1.87 -1.80 3.14
CA TYR A 38 2.38 -2.27 4.43
C TYR A 38 1.32 -2.16 5.55
N ARG A 39 0.49 -1.12 5.55
CA ARG A 39 -0.60 -0.97 6.53
C ARG A 39 -1.69 -2.02 6.33
N ALA A 40 -2.03 -2.37 5.08
CA ALA A 40 -2.96 -3.47 4.81
C ALA A 40 -2.40 -4.83 5.26
N THR A 41 -1.11 -5.11 5.05
CA THR A 41 -0.45 -6.31 5.60
C THR A 41 -0.52 -6.33 7.13
N ALA A 42 -0.22 -5.20 7.79
CA ALA A 42 -0.30 -5.09 9.24
C ALA A 42 -1.73 -5.32 9.76
N LEU A 43 -2.74 -4.79 9.06
CA LEU A 43 -4.15 -5.01 9.39
C LEU A 43 -4.51 -6.50 9.31
N PHE A 44 -4.02 -7.24 8.31
CA PHE A 44 -4.22 -8.70 8.23
C PHE A 44 -3.64 -9.42 9.45
N ILE A 45 -2.39 -9.11 9.82
CA ILE A 45 -1.70 -9.71 10.97
C ILE A 45 -2.49 -9.46 12.26
N LEU A 46 -2.90 -8.21 12.49
CA LEU A 46 -3.69 -7.80 13.65
C LEU A 46 -5.03 -8.52 13.72
N ARG A 47 -5.78 -8.60 12.61
CA ARG A 47 -7.08 -9.28 12.56
C ARG A 47 -6.99 -10.79 12.79
N ASN A 48 -5.85 -11.41 12.48
CA ASN A 48 -5.61 -12.83 12.71
C ASN A 48 -4.95 -13.11 14.07
N ASN A 49 -4.76 -12.10 14.93
CA ASN A 49 -4.08 -12.21 16.22
C ASN A 49 -2.69 -12.87 16.12
N ILE A 50 -1.96 -12.57 15.04
CA ILE A 50 -0.59 -13.04 14.85
C ILE A 50 0.35 -12.07 15.56
N ASP A 51 1.30 -12.60 16.32
CA ASP A 51 2.34 -11.80 16.95
C ASP A 51 3.21 -11.14 15.85
N PRO A 52 3.31 -9.80 15.78
CA PRO A 52 4.14 -9.12 14.79
C PRO A 52 5.63 -9.44 14.92
N ASP A 53 6.09 -9.94 16.07
CA ASP A 53 7.48 -10.35 16.29
C ASP A 53 7.72 -11.85 15.94
N ASP A 54 6.67 -12.62 15.62
CA ASP A 54 6.78 -14.01 15.18
C ASP A 54 6.85 -14.12 13.65
N GLU A 55 8.05 -13.92 13.12
CA GLU A 55 8.36 -14.01 11.69
C GLU A 55 7.90 -15.35 11.07
N LYS A 56 7.98 -16.44 11.83
CA LYS A 56 7.60 -17.76 11.34
C LYS A 56 6.09 -17.82 11.11
N SER A 57 5.29 -17.42 12.10
CA SER A 57 3.84 -17.37 11.97
C SER A 57 3.38 -16.45 10.85
N ILE A 58 4.06 -15.30 10.65
CA ILE A 58 3.81 -14.40 9.52
C ILE A 58 4.10 -15.09 8.18
N SER A 59 5.22 -15.80 8.07
CA SER A 59 5.61 -16.49 6.82
C SER A 59 4.61 -17.58 6.42
N GLU A 60 4.00 -18.27 7.39
CA GLU A 60 3.02 -19.34 7.15
C GLU A 60 1.67 -18.82 6.62
N VAL A 61 1.38 -17.52 6.80
CA VAL A 61 0.14 -16.89 6.33
C VAL A 61 0.35 -15.94 5.16
N TYR A 62 1.59 -15.74 4.71
CA TYR A 62 1.92 -14.77 3.67
C TYR A 62 1.10 -14.97 2.39
N ASP A 63 0.95 -16.23 1.95
CA ASP A 63 0.17 -16.59 0.75
C ASP A 63 -1.34 -16.33 0.88
N LYS A 64 -1.82 -15.97 2.08
CA LYS A 64 -3.23 -15.61 2.36
C LYS A 64 -3.47 -14.10 2.32
N ILE A 65 -2.43 -13.31 2.07
CA ILE A 65 -2.51 -11.85 2.00
C ILE A 65 -2.56 -11.44 0.54
N ASP A 66 -3.76 -11.13 0.04
CA ASP A 66 -3.95 -10.52 -1.26
C ASP A 66 -4.18 -9.00 -1.10
N ILE A 67 -3.29 -8.20 -1.69
CA ILE A 67 -3.39 -6.75 -1.71
C ILE A 67 -3.59 -6.29 -3.14
N LYS A 68 -4.75 -5.71 -3.42
CA LYS A 68 -5.05 -5.10 -4.71
C LYS A 68 -5.11 -3.58 -4.58
N LEU A 69 -4.40 -2.91 -5.47
CA LEU A 69 -4.51 -1.47 -5.68
C LEU A 69 -5.50 -1.22 -6.81
N ASP A 70 -6.45 -0.32 -6.57
CA ASP A 70 -7.39 0.16 -7.59
C ASP A 70 -7.44 1.69 -7.60
N TYR A 71 -8.01 2.27 -8.65
CA TYR A 71 -8.17 3.72 -8.79
C TYR A 71 -9.62 4.04 -9.14
N ILE A 72 -10.33 4.62 -8.18
CA ILE A 72 -11.74 5.03 -8.32
C ILE A 72 -11.79 6.54 -8.10
N ASP A 73 -12.40 7.29 -9.01
CA ASP A 73 -12.57 8.75 -8.91
C ASP A 73 -11.27 9.54 -8.63
N LYS A 74 -10.15 9.07 -9.19
CA LYS A 74 -8.78 9.62 -8.99
C LYS A 74 -8.19 9.42 -7.60
N GLU A 75 -8.84 8.60 -6.77
CA GLU A 75 -8.33 8.19 -5.48
C GLU A 75 -7.88 6.74 -5.53
N GLN A 76 -6.74 6.48 -4.90
CA GLN A 76 -6.23 5.13 -4.77
C GLN A 76 -7.05 4.38 -3.72
N GLN A 77 -7.53 3.21 -4.08
CA GLN A 77 -8.24 2.29 -3.22
C GLN A 77 -7.35 1.08 -2.93
N ILE A 78 -7.36 0.62 -1.69
CA ILE A 78 -6.64 -0.58 -1.23
C ILE A 78 -7.65 -1.63 -0.82
N TYR A 79 -7.52 -2.81 -1.41
CA TYR A 79 -8.29 -3.98 -1.03
C TYR A 79 -7.39 -5.00 -0.36
N LEU A 80 -7.84 -5.54 0.76
CA LEU A 80 -7.24 -6.67 1.46
C LEU A 80 -8.21 -7.85 1.37
N ASN A 81 -7.84 -8.92 0.68
CA ASN A 81 -8.69 -10.11 0.50
C ASN A 81 -10.12 -9.73 0.06
N GLU A 82 -10.22 -8.96 -1.02
CA GLU A 82 -11.47 -8.43 -1.61
C GLU A 82 -12.21 -7.35 -0.79
N GLU A 83 -11.84 -7.11 0.47
CA GLU A 83 -12.41 -6.04 1.30
C GLU A 83 -11.71 -4.70 1.03
N ASN A 84 -12.46 -3.64 0.71
CA ASN A 84 -11.91 -2.29 0.65
C ASN A 84 -11.54 -1.81 2.06
N VAL A 85 -10.24 -1.63 2.33
CA VAL A 85 -9.71 -1.21 3.62
C VAL A 85 -9.19 0.23 3.62
N SER A 86 -9.40 0.99 2.54
CA SER A 86 -8.80 2.33 2.33
C SER A 86 -9.09 3.32 3.46
N GLU A 87 -10.29 3.27 4.04
CA GLU A 87 -10.72 4.16 5.13
C GLU A 87 -10.25 3.70 6.53
N ILE A 88 -9.73 2.47 6.62
CA ILE A 88 -9.36 1.83 7.89
C ILE A 88 -7.84 1.88 8.13
N ILE A 89 -7.06 2.26 7.10
CA ILE A 89 -5.59 2.26 7.10
C ILE A 89 -4.97 3.65 6.92
#